data_AF-A0A421JQC7-F1
#
_entry.id   AF-A0A421JQC7-F1
#
_cell.length_a   1.000
_cell.length_b   1.000
_cell.length_c   1.000
_cell.angle_alpha   90.00
_cell.angle_beta   90.00
_cell.angle_gamma   90.00
#
_symmetry.space_group_name_H-M   'P 1'
#
loop_
_entity.id
_entity.type
_entity.pdbx_description
1 polymer ?
#
loop_
_entity_poly.entity_id
_entity_poly.type
_entity_poly.pdbx_seq_one_letter_code
_entity_poly.pdbx_strand_id
1 'polypeptide(L)'
;MTERLIEVVQQHLPNIEVNIISQGAEALVFETSTHPYIKTSDDDCKYIIKYRPPKPYRHPKIDASITKIRTVGEARIMYKLSKLGIPAPTLISSDFNNGIIWMEYLGYNLPNGNISSFKNWLWYLEEEGKRQQNNLGEGEDLSICVSEEVKQVCNKVGELIGRIHLNDIVHGDLTSSNIILLPENNQPALIDFGLSSISGFPEDKAVDLYVLERAILSTHSLFSNTYNAWLLQGYKDIYHSTEFKQGSKKYQETIKRLEDVRLRGRKRSMLG
;
A
#
# COMPACT_ATOMS: atom_id res chain seq x y z
N MET A 1 19.81 -1.80 19.17
CA MET A 1 18.31 -1.82 19.15
C MET A 1 17.81 -2.79 18.09
N THR A 2 18.34 -2.71 16.86
CA THR A 2 18.06 -3.62 15.75
C THR A 2 18.39 -5.09 16.05
N GLU A 3 19.56 -5.37 16.65
CA GLU A 3 19.95 -6.74 17.03
C GLU A 3 18.93 -7.43 17.94
N ARG A 4 18.42 -6.73 18.97
CA ARG A 4 17.37 -7.28 19.85
C ARG A 4 16.06 -7.57 19.12
N LEU A 5 15.71 -6.78 18.09
CA LEU A 5 14.50 -7.01 17.30
C LEU A 5 14.67 -8.24 16.39
N ILE A 6 15.88 -8.42 15.85
CA ILE A 6 16.25 -9.60 15.07
C ILE A 6 16.27 -10.84 15.97
N GLU A 7 16.83 -10.76 17.18
CA GLU A 7 16.83 -11.87 18.15
C GLU A 7 15.42 -12.37 18.44
N VAL A 8 14.45 -11.47 18.60
CA VAL A 8 13.05 -11.86 18.86
C VAL A 8 12.45 -12.62 17.68
N VAL A 9 12.72 -12.19 16.44
CA VAL A 9 12.18 -12.92 15.27
C VAL A 9 12.92 -14.24 15.02
N GLN A 10 14.23 -14.27 15.29
CA GLN A 10 15.10 -15.46 15.21
C GLN A 10 14.65 -16.58 16.16
N GLN A 11 14.04 -16.26 17.31
CA GLN A 11 13.45 -17.26 18.20
C GLN A 11 12.35 -18.09 17.51
N HIS A 12 11.62 -17.47 16.57
CA HIS A 12 10.57 -18.13 15.80
C HIS A 12 11.06 -18.64 14.45
N LEU A 13 12.11 -18.05 13.90
CA LEU A 13 12.65 -18.33 12.58
C LEU A 13 14.16 -18.64 12.65
N PRO A 14 14.54 -19.79 13.23
CA PRO A 14 15.94 -20.13 13.43
C PRO A 14 16.65 -20.36 12.09
N ASN A 15 17.87 -19.84 11.97
CA ASN A 15 18.75 -19.98 10.79
C ASN A 15 18.23 -19.29 9.51
N ILE A 16 17.32 -18.33 9.65
CA ILE A 16 16.86 -17.50 8.54
C ILE A 16 17.54 -16.14 8.67
N GLU A 17 18.37 -15.79 7.69
CA GLU A 17 18.98 -14.47 7.64
C GLU A 17 17.91 -13.44 7.28
N VAL A 18 17.82 -12.38 8.10
CA VAL A 18 16.77 -11.36 7.97
C VAL A 18 17.35 -9.96 8.10
N ASN A 19 16.91 -9.06 7.24
CA ASN A 19 17.26 -7.64 7.28
C ASN A 19 16.01 -6.82 7.61
N ILE A 20 16.07 -5.96 8.63
CA ILE A 20 14.91 -5.12 8.96
C ILE A 20 14.69 -4.06 7.88
N ILE A 21 13.47 -3.94 7.36
CA ILE A 21 13.07 -2.92 6.38
C ILE A 21 12.26 -1.81 7.06
N SER A 22 11.36 -2.20 7.96
CA SER A 22 10.46 -1.26 8.62
C SER A 22 10.13 -1.67 10.05
N GLN A 23 10.04 -0.66 10.91
CA GLN A 23 9.62 -0.79 12.29
C GLN A 23 8.41 0.11 12.54
N GLY A 24 7.23 -0.49 12.54
CA GLY A 24 5.97 0.20 12.88
C GLY A 24 5.57 -0.03 14.33
N ALA A 25 4.58 0.74 14.80
CA ALA A 25 3.96 0.54 16.11
C ALA A 25 3.32 -0.86 16.23
N GLU A 26 2.84 -1.43 15.13
CA GLU A 26 2.12 -2.70 15.13
C GLU A 26 2.94 -3.91 14.69
N ALA A 27 3.87 -3.74 13.76
CA ALA A 27 4.58 -4.83 13.12
C ALA A 27 6.02 -4.44 12.78
N LEU A 28 6.89 -5.45 12.77
CA LEU A 28 8.23 -5.41 12.22
C LEU A 28 8.18 -6.09 10.85
N VAL A 29 8.84 -5.49 9.86
CA VAL A 29 8.93 -6.03 8.50
C VAL A 29 10.39 -6.30 8.19
N PHE A 30 10.67 -7.52 7.74
CA PHE A 30 12.01 -7.98 7.39
C PHE A 30 12.06 -8.45 5.94
N GLU A 31 13.22 -8.29 5.31
CA GLU A 31 13.61 -8.90 4.04
C GLU A 31 14.40 -10.18 4.32
N THR A 32 14.23 -11.21 3.50
CA THR A 32 15.12 -12.37 3.46
C THR A 32 15.25 -12.89 2.04
N SER A 33 16.40 -13.48 1.70
CA SER A 33 16.59 -14.26 0.48
C SER A 33 16.26 -15.75 0.66
N THR A 34 16.00 -16.18 1.90
CA THR A 34 15.75 -17.59 2.22
C THR A 34 14.26 -17.92 2.14
N HIS A 35 13.86 -18.83 1.25
CA HIS A 35 12.48 -19.30 1.18
C HIS A 35 12.14 -20.17 2.42
N PRO A 36 10.94 -20.06 3.02
CA PRO A 36 10.60 -20.71 4.31
C PRO A 36 10.54 -22.25 4.31
N TYR A 37 10.66 -22.92 3.15
CA TYR A 37 10.52 -24.37 3.04
C TYR A 37 11.11 -24.96 1.76
N ILE A 38 11.45 -24.13 0.76
CA ILE A 38 12.16 -24.56 -0.45
C ILE A 38 13.63 -24.20 -0.26
N LYS A 39 14.53 -25.15 -0.54
CA LYS A 39 15.96 -24.84 -0.63
C LYS A 39 16.25 -24.34 -2.03
N THR A 40 16.25 -23.03 -2.21
CA THR A 40 16.66 -22.38 -3.47
C THR A 40 18.13 -22.01 -3.38
N SER A 41 18.86 -22.17 -4.48
CA SER A 41 20.23 -21.67 -4.65
C SER A 41 20.27 -20.33 -5.40
N ASP A 42 19.11 -19.68 -5.49
CA ASP A 42 18.93 -18.43 -6.24
C ASP A 42 18.92 -17.27 -5.25
N ASP A 43 20.02 -16.52 -5.24
CA ASP A 43 20.23 -15.40 -4.32
C ASP A 43 19.40 -14.16 -4.70
N ASP A 44 18.80 -14.13 -5.91
CA ASP A 44 18.02 -12.99 -6.40
C ASP A 44 16.56 -13.00 -5.90
N CYS A 45 16.09 -14.12 -5.34
CA CYS A 45 14.74 -14.22 -4.81
C CYS A 45 14.63 -13.53 -3.44
N LYS A 46 13.74 -12.55 -3.32
CA LYS A 46 13.48 -11.82 -2.07
C LYS A 46 12.08 -12.12 -1.53
N TYR A 47 11.99 -12.18 -0.21
CA TYR A 47 10.74 -12.41 0.52
C TYR A 47 10.58 -11.40 1.66
N ILE A 48 9.34 -11.17 2.04
CA ILE A 48 8.97 -10.30 3.15
C ILE A 48 8.44 -11.15 4.30
N ILE A 49 8.95 -10.88 5.50
CA ILE A 49 8.45 -11.43 6.76
C ILE A 49 7.86 -10.29 7.57
N LYS A 50 6.58 -10.38 7.87
CA LYS A 50 5.89 -9.44 8.76
C LYS A 50 5.62 -10.13 10.09
N TYR A 51 6.18 -9.59 11.17
CA TYR A 51 6.06 -10.11 12.52
C TYR A 51 5.39 -9.09 13.44
N ARG A 52 4.36 -9.52 14.19
CA ARG A 52 3.61 -8.69 15.15
C ARG A 52 4.00 -9.07 16.58
N PRO A 53 5.01 -8.41 17.19
CA PRO A 53 5.49 -8.77 18.52
C PRO A 53 4.44 -8.49 19.61
N PRO A 54 4.41 -9.31 20.68
CA PRO A 54 3.50 -9.08 21.81
C PRO A 54 3.65 -7.69 22.41
N LYS A 55 2.53 -7.09 22.81
CA LYS A 55 2.51 -5.75 23.40
C LYS A 55 2.42 -5.83 24.93
N PRO A 56 3.45 -5.40 25.69
CA PRO A 56 3.52 -5.60 27.14
C PRO A 56 2.42 -4.84 27.92
N TYR A 57 1.85 -3.81 27.29
CA TYR A 57 0.75 -3.02 27.86
C TYR A 57 -0.64 -3.67 27.71
N ARG A 58 -0.76 -4.77 26.95
CA ARG A 58 -2.03 -5.50 26.78
C ARG A 58 -2.03 -6.78 27.60
N HIS A 59 -3.20 -7.19 28.08
CA HIS A 59 -3.35 -8.47 28.74
C HIS A 59 -2.97 -9.62 27.76
N PRO A 60 -2.11 -10.59 28.15
CA PRO A 60 -1.53 -11.57 27.21
C PRO A 60 -2.56 -12.33 26.36
N LYS A 61 -3.67 -12.77 26.96
CA LYS A 61 -4.75 -13.45 26.23
C LYS A 61 -5.43 -12.57 25.18
N ILE A 62 -5.62 -11.28 25.50
CA ILE A 62 -6.28 -10.32 24.61
C ILE A 62 -5.33 -9.97 23.47
N ASP A 63 -4.06 -9.73 23.77
CA ASP A 63 -3.04 -9.44 22.76
C ASP A 63 -2.86 -10.60 21.78
N ALA A 64 -2.73 -11.83 22.28
CA ALA A 64 -2.65 -13.03 21.43
C ALA A 64 -3.89 -13.16 20.53
N SER A 65 -5.08 -12.90 21.05
CA SER A 65 -6.32 -12.90 20.27
C SER A 65 -6.33 -11.82 19.18
N ILE A 66 -5.94 -10.58 19.51
CA ILE A 66 -5.90 -9.46 18.56
C ILE A 66 -4.88 -9.75 17.46
N THR A 67 -3.66 -10.15 17.83
CA THR A 67 -2.60 -10.48 16.87
C THR A 67 -3.06 -11.57 15.93
N LYS A 68 -3.60 -12.68 16.46
CA LYS A 68 -4.13 -13.77 15.63
C LYS A 68 -5.21 -13.31 14.67
N ILE A 69 -6.19 -12.53 15.13
CA ILE A 69 -7.29 -12.02 14.29
C ILE A 69 -6.74 -11.14 13.15
N ARG A 70 -5.81 -10.22 13.45
CA ARG A 70 -5.20 -9.34 12.45
C ARG A 70 -4.38 -10.12 11.43
N THR A 71 -3.54 -11.04 11.88
CA THR A 71 -2.68 -11.86 11.01
C THR A 71 -3.52 -12.78 10.10
N VAL A 72 -4.59 -13.38 10.63
CA VAL A 72 -5.53 -14.18 9.82
C VAL A 72 -6.29 -13.29 8.83
N GLY A 73 -6.74 -12.11 9.26
CA GLY A 73 -7.44 -11.16 8.39
C GLY A 73 -6.60 -10.74 7.20
N GLU A 74 -5.37 -10.31 7.44
CA GLU A 74 -4.40 -9.89 6.43
C GLU A 74 -4.12 -11.03 5.41
N ALA A 75 -3.85 -12.24 5.90
CA ALA A 75 -3.63 -13.41 5.04
C ALA A 75 -4.87 -13.76 4.18
N ARG A 76 -6.09 -13.66 4.74
CA ARG A 76 -7.33 -13.91 4.00
C ARG A 76 -7.58 -12.88 2.91
N ILE A 77 -7.30 -11.60 3.16
CA ILE A 77 -7.45 -10.55 2.17
C ILE A 77 -6.46 -10.77 1.01
N MET A 78 -5.18 -11.01 1.30
CA MET A 78 -4.19 -11.32 0.25
C MET A 78 -4.60 -12.51 -0.61
N TYR A 79 -5.06 -13.61 0.02
CA TYR A 79 -5.58 -14.78 -0.71
C TYR A 79 -6.77 -14.43 -1.61
N LYS A 80 -7.73 -13.63 -1.11
CA LYS A 80 -8.90 -13.20 -1.89
C LYS A 80 -8.49 -12.34 -3.07
N LEU A 81 -7.56 -11.40 -2.90
CA LEU A 81 -7.04 -10.56 -3.99
C LEU A 81 -6.34 -11.39 -5.07
N SER A 82 -5.51 -12.36 -4.67
CA SER A 82 -4.87 -13.30 -5.59
C SER A 82 -5.90 -14.07 -6.43
N LYS A 83 -6.99 -14.56 -5.81
CA LYS A 83 -8.08 -15.24 -6.54
C LYS A 83 -8.83 -14.34 -7.51
N LEU A 84 -8.84 -13.04 -7.27
CA LEU A 84 -9.46 -12.05 -8.15
C LEU A 84 -8.49 -11.52 -9.22
N GLY A 85 -7.22 -11.95 -9.22
CA GLY A 85 -6.18 -11.40 -10.09
C GLY A 85 -5.87 -9.93 -9.79
N ILE A 86 -6.14 -9.46 -8.58
CA ILE A 86 -5.83 -8.10 -8.15
C ILE A 86 -4.39 -8.09 -7.60
N PRO A 87 -3.48 -7.26 -8.13
CA PRO A 87 -2.08 -7.21 -7.70
C PRO A 87 -1.92 -6.89 -6.21
N ALA A 88 -1.36 -7.85 -5.49
CA ALA A 88 -1.03 -7.82 -4.06
C ALA A 88 0.01 -8.92 -3.78
N PRO A 89 0.77 -8.86 -2.66
CA PRO A 89 1.75 -9.88 -2.33
C PRO A 89 1.12 -11.28 -2.27
N THR A 90 1.77 -12.25 -2.90
CA THR A 90 1.41 -13.65 -2.73
C THR A 90 1.73 -14.11 -1.31
N LEU A 91 0.75 -14.71 -0.62
CA LEU A 91 0.96 -15.35 0.67
C LEU A 91 1.78 -16.63 0.49
N ILE A 92 2.93 -16.72 1.16
CA ILE A 92 3.84 -17.87 1.08
C ILE A 92 3.65 -18.80 2.27
N SER A 93 3.66 -18.26 3.49
CA SER A 93 3.52 -19.02 4.74
C SER A 93 2.95 -18.13 5.85
N SER A 94 2.44 -18.75 6.91
CA SER A 94 1.89 -18.02 8.05
C SER A 94 1.98 -18.83 9.34
N ASP A 95 2.38 -18.17 10.42
CA ASP A 95 2.23 -18.65 11.78
C ASP A 95 1.34 -17.67 12.56
N PHE A 96 0.05 -17.98 12.61
CA PHE A 96 -0.95 -17.10 13.23
C PHE A 96 -0.84 -17.03 14.75
N ASN A 97 -0.23 -18.03 15.40
CA ASN A 97 -0.11 -18.02 16.86
C ASN A 97 1.03 -17.09 17.30
N ASN A 98 2.10 -17.02 16.49
CA ASN A 98 3.22 -16.10 16.71
C ASN A 98 3.09 -14.78 15.93
N GLY A 99 2.02 -14.59 15.17
CA GLY A 99 1.76 -13.33 14.46
C GLY A 99 2.72 -13.08 13.29
N ILE A 100 3.16 -14.14 12.60
CA ILE A 100 4.12 -14.08 11.50
C ILE A 100 3.42 -14.38 10.17
N ILE A 101 3.70 -13.56 9.16
CA ILE A 101 3.30 -13.79 7.77
C ILE A 101 4.54 -13.70 6.89
N TRP A 102 4.66 -14.65 5.98
CA TRP A 102 5.62 -14.67 4.89
C TRP A 102 4.91 -14.37 3.59
N MET A 103 5.43 -13.42 2.82
CA MET A 103 4.82 -13.00 1.57
C MET A 103 5.89 -12.63 0.54
N GLU A 104 5.45 -12.57 -0.70
CA GLU A 104 6.24 -12.11 -1.84
C GLU A 104 6.80 -10.69 -1.60
N TYR A 105 8.06 -10.46 -1.98
CA TYR A 105 8.60 -9.11 -2.08
C TYR A 105 8.08 -8.45 -3.36
N LEU A 106 7.49 -7.26 -3.24
CA LEU A 106 7.02 -6.48 -4.38
C LEU A 106 7.87 -5.25 -4.62
N GLY A 107 7.98 -4.89 -5.90
CA GLY A 107 8.62 -3.67 -6.37
C GLY A 107 10.09 -3.85 -6.73
N TYR A 108 10.72 -2.72 -6.97
CA TYR A 108 12.13 -2.58 -7.36
C TYR A 108 12.74 -1.31 -6.73
N ASN A 109 14.06 -1.20 -6.77
CA ASN A 109 14.75 0.00 -6.31
C ASN A 109 14.73 1.08 -7.41
N LEU A 110 14.26 2.27 -7.06
CA LEU A 110 14.38 3.47 -7.88
C LEU A 110 15.87 3.87 -8.01
N PRO A 111 16.23 4.71 -8.99
CA PRO A 111 17.63 5.14 -9.19
C PRO A 111 18.27 5.84 -7.97
N ASN A 112 17.46 6.44 -7.10
CA ASN A 112 17.92 7.04 -5.84
C ASN A 112 18.06 6.02 -4.68
N GLY A 113 17.88 4.73 -4.94
CA GLY A 113 17.97 3.65 -3.97
C GLY A 113 16.72 3.40 -3.13
N ASN A 114 15.70 4.26 -3.24
CA ASN A 114 14.44 4.05 -2.52
C ASN A 114 13.60 2.96 -3.18
N ILE A 115 12.81 2.23 -2.40
CA ILE A 115 11.80 1.32 -2.96
C ILE A 115 10.77 2.10 -3.78
N SER A 116 10.30 1.51 -4.87
CA SER A 116 9.28 2.01 -5.80
C SER A 116 7.86 2.05 -5.22
N SER A 117 7.71 2.52 -3.97
CA SER A 117 6.40 2.95 -3.50
C SER A 117 5.90 4.14 -4.32
N PHE A 118 4.59 4.24 -4.52
CA PHE A 118 3.99 5.30 -5.32
C PHE A 118 4.39 6.69 -4.79
N LYS A 119 4.45 6.85 -3.46
CA LYS A 119 5.00 8.05 -2.82
C LYS A 119 6.43 8.37 -3.25
N ASN A 120 7.33 7.39 -3.13
CA ASN A 120 8.75 7.59 -3.42
C ASN A 120 8.98 7.84 -4.91
N TRP A 121 8.18 7.22 -5.78
CA TRP A 121 8.24 7.41 -7.21
C TRP A 121 7.83 8.83 -7.60
N LEU A 122 6.71 9.35 -7.08
CA LEU A 122 6.30 10.74 -7.29
C LEU A 122 7.38 11.73 -6.80
N TRP A 123 7.96 11.48 -5.63
CA TRP A 123 9.01 12.34 -5.08
C TRP A 123 10.30 12.28 -5.92
N TYR A 124 10.68 11.10 -6.39
CA TYR A 124 11.81 10.92 -7.30
C TYR A 124 11.63 11.75 -8.58
N LEU A 125 10.45 11.74 -9.20
CA LEU A 125 10.17 12.54 -10.41
C LEU A 125 10.30 14.05 -10.15
N GLU A 126 9.87 14.52 -8.99
CA GLU A 126 10.05 15.93 -8.60
C GLU A 126 11.51 16.30 -8.39
N GLU A 127 12.29 15.43 -7.75
CA GLU A 127 13.74 15.64 -7.60
C GLU A 127 14.45 15.66 -8.95
N GLU A 128 14.10 14.74 -9.86
CA GLU A 128 14.69 14.68 -11.19
C GLU A 128 14.34 15.90 -12.05
N GLY A 129 13.07 16.35 -12.01
CA GLY A 129 12.65 17.58 -12.69
C GLY A 129 13.44 18.80 -12.21
N LYS A 130 13.72 18.89 -10.90
CA LYS A 130 14.57 19.95 -10.32
C LYS A 130 16.05 19.80 -10.73
N ARG A 131 16.57 18.57 -10.85
CA ARG A 131 17.99 18.31 -11.19
C ARG A 131 18.34 18.61 -12.63
N GLN A 132 17.47 18.29 -13.59
CA GLN A 132 17.75 18.49 -15.02
C GLN A 132 18.06 19.96 -15.37
N GLN A 133 17.68 20.89 -14.50
CA GLN A 133 17.88 22.33 -14.68
C GLN A 133 19.16 22.92 -14.14
N ASN A 134 19.77 22.33 -13.10
CA ASN A 134 21.04 22.84 -12.56
C ASN A 134 22.16 22.88 -13.63
N ASN A 135 21.93 22.22 -14.77
CA ASN A 135 22.82 22.23 -15.93
C ASN A 135 22.45 23.24 -17.04
N LEU A 136 21.26 23.88 -17.03
CA LEU A 136 20.71 24.60 -18.21
C LEU A 136 20.12 26.00 -17.98
N GLY A 137 19.97 26.48 -16.73
CA GLY A 137 19.89 27.93 -16.44
C GLY A 137 18.59 28.71 -16.74
N GLU A 138 17.46 28.08 -17.09
CA GLU A 138 16.14 28.75 -17.19
C GLU A 138 15.04 27.91 -16.48
N GLY A 139 14.09 28.57 -15.81
CA GLY A 139 13.31 28.10 -14.64
C GLY A 139 12.46 26.81 -14.73
N GLU A 140 12.00 26.32 -13.57
CA GLU A 140 11.48 24.97 -13.27
C GLU A 140 10.63 24.28 -14.37
N ASP A 141 11.20 23.28 -15.06
CA ASP A 141 10.50 22.37 -15.98
C ASP A 141 10.10 21.10 -15.23
N LEU A 142 8.95 21.21 -14.58
CA LEU A 142 8.30 20.10 -13.88
C LEU A 142 7.35 19.32 -14.80
N SER A 143 7.50 19.42 -16.12
CA SER A 143 6.65 18.70 -17.09
C SER A 143 6.72 17.17 -16.92
N ILE A 144 7.86 16.63 -16.48
CA ILE A 144 8.03 15.21 -16.18
C ILE A 144 7.02 14.71 -15.14
N CYS A 145 6.69 15.55 -14.15
CA CYS A 145 5.73 15.24 -13.09
C CYS A 145 4.30 15.11 -13.60
N VAL A 146 4.00 15.72 -14.76
CA VAL A 146 2.66 15.68 -15.39
C VAL A 146 2.69 15.00 -16.75
N SER A 147 3.69 14.14 -16.98
CA SER A 147 3.80 13.36 -18.20
C SER A 147 2.64 12.37 -18.37
N GLU A 148 2.43 11.90 -19.60
CA GLU A 148 1.38 10.91 -19.89
C GLU A 148 1.63 9.59 -19.14
N GLU A 149 2.89 9.22 -18.89
CA GLU A 149 3.22 8.06 -18.05
C GLU A 149 2.70 8.24 -16.60
N VAL A 150 2.93 9.41 -15.99
CA VAL A 150 2.43 9.69 -14.62
C VAL A 150 0.92 9.64 -14.56
N LYS A 151 0.26 10.23 -15.56
CA LYS A 151 -1.20 10.15 -15.69
C LYS A 151 -1.69 8.72 -15.80
N GLN A 152 -1.04 7.88 -16.63
CA GLN A 152 -1.39 6.47 -16.77
C GLN A 152 -1.20 5.70 -15.46
N VAL A 153 -0.09 5.90 -14.74
CA VAL A 153 0.12 5.26 -13.43
C VAL A 153 -0.92 5.71 -12.42
N CYS A 154 -1.24 7.01 -12.35
CA CYS A 154 -2.32 7.52 -11.49
C CYS A 154 -3.68 6.88 -11.81
N ASN A 155 -4.02 6.78 -13.10
CA ASN A 155 -5.26 6.10 -13.52
C ASN A 155 -5.24 4.62 -13.09
N LYS A 156 -4.15 3.88 -13.34
CA LYS A 156 -4.03 2.47 -12.93
C LYS A 156 -4.16 2.29 -11.41
N VAL A 157 -3.63 3.20 -10.60
CA VAL A 157 -3.80 3.18 -9.14
C VAL A 157 -5.28 3.38 -8.79
N GLY A 158 -5.95 4.34 -9.43
CA GLY A 158 -7.39 4.57 -9.29
C GLY A 158 -8.21 3.32 -9.62
N GLU A 159 -7.91 2.68 -10.75
CA GLU A 159 -8.55 1.45 -11.19
C GLU A 159 -8.34 0.31 -10.18
N LEU A 160 -7.11 0.13 -9.69
CA LEU A 160 -6.76 -0.88 -8.68
C LEU A 160 -7.62 -0.73 -7.42
N ILE A 161 -7.75 0.50 -6.91
CA ILE A 161 -8.57 0.81 -5.74
C ILE A 161 -10.06 0.56 -6.05
N GLY A 162 -10.50 0.91 -7.26
CA GLY A 162 -11.86 0.64 -7.69
C GLY A 162 -12.16 -0.86 -7.74
N ARG A 163 -11.22 -1.69 -8.20
CA ARG A 163 -11.36 -3.15 -8.22
C ARG A 163 -11.53 -3.74 -6.82
N ILE A 164 -10.78 -3.30 -5.81
CA ILE A 164 -10.98 -3.79 -4.43
C ILE A 164 -12.34 -3.36 -3.87
N HIS A 165 -12.75 -2.10 -4.09
CA HIS A 165 -14.02 -1.58 -3.60
C HIS A 165 -15.24 -2.22 -4.30
N LEU A 166 -15.13 -2.55 -5.59
CA LEU A 166 -16.17 -3.26 -6.34
C LEU A 166 -16.36 -4.71 -5.86
N ASN A 167 -15.31 -5.29 -5.27
CA ASN A 167 -15.32 -6.60 -4.60
C ASN A 167 -15.58 -6.53 -3.09
N ASP A 168 -16.07 -5.37 -2.63
CA ASP A 168 -16.42 -5.06 -1.23
C ASP A 168 -15.26 -5.31 -0.26
N ILE A 169 -14.03 -5.02 -0.71
CA ILE A 169 -12.82 -5.02 0.12
C ILE A 169 -12.44 -3.55 0.34
N VAL A 170 -12.24 -3.17 1.59
CA VAL A 170 -11.74 -1.86 2.02
C VAL A 170 -10.36 -2.09 2.64
N HIS A 171 -9.39 -1.27 2.24
CA HIS A 171 -8.01 -1.36 2.71
C HIS A 171 -7.87 -0.93 4.17
N GLY A 172 -8.52 0.16 4.57
CA GLY A 172 -8.53 0.69 5.94
C GLY A 172 -7.30 1.52 6.33
N ASP A 173 -6.28 1.58 5.47
CA ASP A 173 -5.05 2.37 5.64
C ASP A 173 -4.43 2.71 4.27
N LEU A 174 -5.25 3.26 3.38
CA LEU A 174 -4.89 3.44 1.98
C LEU A 174 -4.01 4.69 1.80
N THR A 175 -2.71 4.56 2.06
CA THR A 175 -1.72 5.64 1.83
C THR A 175 -0.89 5.41 0.57
N SER A 176 -0.23 6.44 0.05
CA SER A 176 0.67 6.33 -1.11
C SER A 176 1.93 5.48 -0.87
N SER A 177 2.24 5.15 0.39
CA SER A 177 3.32 4.21 0.74
C SER A 177 2.87 2.75 0.75
N ASN A 178 1.57 2.49 0.86
CA ASN A 178 0.98 1.15 0.79
C ASN A 178 0.63 0.73 -0.65
N ILE A 179 1.09 1.51 -1.64
CA ILE A 179 1.02 1.21 -3.06
C ILE A 179 2.45 1.04 -3.58
N ILE A 180 2.76 -0.12 -4.13
CA ILE A 180 4.06 -0.46 -4.71
C ILE A 180 3.93 -0.56 -6.23
N LEU A 181 4.88 0.01 -6.97
CA LEU A 181 4.96 -0.10 -8.41
C LEU A 181 5.84 -1.29 -8.79
N LEU A 182 5.32 -2.17 -9.63
CA LEU A 182 6.04 -3.32 -10.15
C LEU A 182 6.89 -2.90 -11.36
N PRO A 183 8.03 -3.57 -11.62
CA PRO A 183 8.98 -3.19 -12.68
C PRO A 183 8.36 -3.25 -14.09
N GLU A 184 7.34 -4.06 -14.30
CA GLU A 184 6.60 -4.13 -15.56
C GLU A 184 5.63 -2.93 -15.69
N ASN A 185 6.04 -1.89 -16.42
CA ASN A 185 5.21 -0.73 -16.79
C ASN A 185 4.57 0.00 -15.59
N ASN A 186 5.28 0.05 -14.45
CA ASN A 186 4.82 0.68 -13.22
C ASN A 186 3.42 0.21 -12.81
N GLN A 187 3.12 -1.08 -13.01
CA GLN A 187 1.84 -1.66 -12.59
C GLN A 187 1.70 -1.55 -11.07
N PRO A 188 0.66 -0.89 -10.53
CA PRO A 188 0.50 -0.76 -9.09
C PRO A 188 0.00 -2.06 -8.47
N ALA A 189 0.45 -2.31 -7.23
CA ALA A 189 0.00 -3.35 -6.33
C ALA A 189 -0.20 -2.78 -4.92
N LEU A 190 -1.15 -3.34 -4.17
CA LEU A 190 -1.45 -2.93 -2.80
C LEU A 190 -0.73 -3.82 -1.80
N ILE A 191 -0.22 -3.21 -0.72
CA ILE A 191 0.43 -3.91 0.40
C ILE A 191 -0.19 -3.48 1.73
N ASP A 192 0.10 -4.23 2.80
CA ASP A 192 -0.37 -3.95 4.17
C ASP A 192 -1.90 -3.97 4.36
N PHE A 193 -2.46 -5.18 4.40
CA PHE A 193 -3.88 -5.40 4.67
C PHE A 193 -4.20 -5.56 6.16
N GLY A 194 -3.36 -5.01 7.05
CA GLY A 194 -3.49 -5.20 8.51
C GLY A 194 -4.78 -4.60 9.11
N LEU A 195 -5.37 -3.61 8.44
CA LEU A 195 -6.62 -2.95 8.82
C LEU A 195 -7.75 -3.21 7.82
N SER A 196 -7.53 -4.08 6.84
CA SER A 196 -8.52 -4.33 5.79
C SER A 196 -9.72 -5.11 6.28
N SER A 197 -10.86 -4.86 5.63
CA SER A 197 -12.12 -5.48 5.99
C SER A 197 -13.00 -5.73 4.76
N ILE A 198 -13.99 -6.61 4.91
CA ILE A 198 -15.02 -6.81 3.90
C ILE A 198 -16.17 -5.86 4.23
N SER A 199 -16.38 -4.86 3.38
CA SER A 199 -17.46 -3.88 3.53
C SER A 199 -18.02 -3.44 2.18
N GLY A 200 -19.34 -3.55 2.06
CA GLY A 200 -20.10 -3.00 0.94
C GLY A 200 -20.53 -1.55 1.14
N PHE A 201 -20.27 -0.96 2.31
CA PHE A 201 -20.77 0.37 2.64
C PHE A 201 -20.03 1.46 1.85
N PRO A 202 -20.75 2.39 1.21
CA PRO A 202 -20.13 3.53 0.53
C PRO A 202 -19.32 4.44 1.45
N GLU A 203 -19.65 4.49 2.75
CA GLU A 203 -18.90 5.24 3.78
C GLU A 203 -17.45 4.76 3.88
N ASP A 204 -17.25 3.45 4.05
CA ASP A 204 -15.92 2.89 4.29
C ASP A 204 -15.02 3.08 3.05
N LYS A 205 -15.59 2.89 1.86
CA LYS A 205 -14.93 3.14 0.56
C LYS A 205 -14.57 4.62 0.40
N ALA A 206 -15.45 5.52 0.83
CA ALA A 206 -15.21 6.96 0.79
C ALA A 206 -14.11 7.39 1.78
N VAL A 207 -14.05 6.77 2.97
CA VAL A 207 -12.97 7.02 3.93
C VAL A 207 -11.62 6.57 3.36
N ASP A 208 -11.54 5.40 2.73
CA ASP A 208 -10.32 4.93 2.06
C ASP A 208 -9.82 5.92 0.99
N LEU A 209 -10.72 6.35 0.09
CA LEU A 209 -10.38 7.36 -0.93
C LEU A 209 -9.91 8.68 -0.30
N TYR A 210 -10.56 9.10 0.79
CA TYR A 210 -10.19 10.32 1.49
C TYR A 210 -8.81 10.21 2.15
N VAL A 211 -8.47 9.07 2.75
CA VAL A 211 -7.13 8.84 3.33
C VAL A 211 -6.06 8.95 2.25
N LEU A 212 -6.27 8.33 1.08
CA LEU A 212 -5.33 8.43 -0.04
C LEU A 212 -5.22 9.86 -0.56
N GLU A 213 -6.34 10.55 -0.74
CA GLU A 213 -6.38 11.95 -1.17
C GLU A 213 -5.52 12.84 -0.24
N ARG A 214 -5.67 12.65 1.08
CA ARG A 214 -4.89 13.38 2.08
C ARG A 214 -3.41 12.98 2.06
N ALA A 215 -3.11 11.70 1.87
CA ALA A 215 -1.73 11.23 1.74
C ALA A 215 -1.04 11.87 0.53
N ILE A 216 -1.71 11.96 -0.63
CA ILE A 216 -1.19 12.62 -1.83
C ILE A 216 -1.05 14.13 -1.62
N LEU A 217 -2.02 14.80 -1.00
CA LEU A 217 -1.89 16.23 -0.68
C LEU A 217 -0.75 16.53 0.31
N SER A 218 -0.43 15.59 1.21
CA SER A 218 0.62 15.75 2.21
C SER A 218 2.04 15.64 1.66
N THR A 219 2.24 15.13 0.44
CA THR A 219 3.56 15.10 -0.18
C THR A 219 4.05 16.50 -0.59
N HIS A 220 3.21 17.54 -0.45
CA HIS A 220 3.51 18.94 -0.78
C HIS A 220 3.92 19.18 -2.25
N SER A 221 3.48 18.30 -3.16
CA SER A 221 3.64 18.51 -4.59
C SER A 221 2.76 19.64 -5.11
N LEU A 222 3.28 20.46 -6.01
CA LEU A 222 2.47 21.41 -6.81
C LEU A 222 1.38 20.70 -7.62
N PHE A 223 1.55 19.40 -7.92
CA PHE A 223 0.67 18.61 -8.78
C PHE A 223 -0.28 17.69 -8.01
N SER A 224 -0.29 17.74 -6.67
CA SER A 224 -1.10 16.84 -5.84
C SER A 224 -2.58 16.79 -6.24
N ASN A 225 -3.16 17.94 -6.62
CA ASN A 225 -4.54 18.02 -7.10
C ASN A 225 -4.73 17.32 -8.45
N THR A 226 -3.75 17.46 -9.35
CA THR A 226 -3.73 16.79 -10.65
C THR A 226 -3.64 15.28 -10.49
N TYR A 227 -2.76 14.79 -9.61
CA TYR A 227 -2.65 13.37 -9.30
C TYR A 227 -3.96 12.80 -8.74
N ASN A 228 -4.58 13.50 -7.78
CA ASN A 228 -5.88 13.11 -7.24
C ASN A 228 -6.99 13.10 -8.30
N ALA A 229 -6.96 14.03 -9.25
CA ALA A 229 -7.92 14.04 -10.36
C ALA A 229 -7.76 12.82 -11.27
N TRP A 230 -6.53 12.45 -11.64
CA TRP A 230 -6.25 11.25 -12.44
C TRP A 230 -6.57 9.95 -11.68
N LEU A 231 -6.23 9.87 -10.40
CA LEU A 231 -6.65 8.75 -9.53
C LEU A 231 -8.17 8.56 -9.52
N LEU A 232 -8.94 9.64 -9.34
CA LEU A 232 -10.41 9.57 -9.36
C LEU A 232 -10.96 9.25 -10.76
N GLN A 233 -10.25 9.61 -11.82
CA GLN A 233 -10.60 9.25 -13.19
C GLN A 233 -10.47 7.74 -13.40
N GLY A 234 -9.33 7.13 -13.07
CA GLY A 234 -9.18 5.67 -13.13
C GLY A 234 -10.17 4.91 -12.23
N TYR A 235 -10.42 5.44 -11.02
CA TYR A 235 -11.44 4.89 -10.13
C TYR A 235 -12.84 4.94 -10.75
N LYS A 236 -13.18 6.03 -11.47
CA LYS A 236 -14.45 6.13 -12.20
C LYS A 236 -14.51 5.12 -13.34
N ASP A 237 -13.45 5.01 -14.13
CA ASP A 237 -13.44 4.23 -15.36
C ASP A 237 -13.73 2.74 -15.09
N ILE A 238 -13.13 2.16 -14.05
CA ILE A 238 -13.41 0.76 -13.68
C ILE A 238 -14.86 0.54 -13.21
N TYR A 239 -15.47 1.52 -12.53
CA TYR A 239 -16.88 1.45 -12.14
C TYR A 239 -17.85 1.61 -13.31
N HIS A 240 -17.41 2.23 -14.40
CA HIS A 240 -18.18 2.34 -15.64
C HIS A 240 -17.87 1.23 -16.65
N SER A 241 -16.90 0.37 -16.36
CA SER A 241 -16.58 -0.79 -17.18
C SER A 241 -17.73 -1.79 -17.24
N THR A 242 -17.74 -2.62 -18.27
CA THR A 242 -18.70 -3.72 -18.43
C THR A 242 -18.42 -4.91 -17.51
N GLU A 243 -17.27 -4.92 -16.83
CA GLU A 243 -16.85 -6.00 -15.92
C GLU A 243 -17.76 -6.11 -14.68
N PHE A 244 -18.34 -4.99 -14.23
CA PHE A 244 -19.10 -4.92 -12.98
C PHE A 244 -20.54 -4.44 -13.19
N LYS A 245 -21.51 -5.30 -12.85
CA LYS A 245 -22.93 -4.92 -12.87
C LYS A 245 -23.21 -3.81 -11.85
N GLN A 246 -24.02 -2.83 -12.26
CA GLN A 246 -24.43 -1.68 -11.43
C GLN A 246 -23.25 -0.82 -10.92
N GLY A 247 -22.07 -0.90 -11.53
CA GLY A 247 -20.91 -0.11 -11.14
C GLY A 247 -21.22 1.38 -11.12
N SER A 248 -21.82 1.95 -12.17
CA SER A 248 -22.15 3.39 -12.20
C SER A 248 -23.00 3.87 -11.03
N LYS A 249 -23.95 3.06 -10.54
CA LYS A 249 -24.76 3.38 -9.35
C LYS A 249 -23.89 3.37 -8.08
N LYS A 250 -23.09 2.31 -7.88
CA LYS A 250 -22.17 2.19 -6.73
C LYS A 250 -21.14 3.33 -6.71
N TYR A 251 -20.66 3.77 -7.87
CA TYR A 251 -19.77 4.92 -8.01
C TYR A 251 -20.42 6.19 -7.49
N GLN A 252 -21.64 6.50 -7.97
CA GLN A 252 -22.38 7.69 -7.54
C GLN A 252 -22.62 7.71 -6.04
N GLU A 253 -22.99 6.57 -5.44
CA GLU A 253 -23.17 6.44 -3.99
C GLU A 253 -21.86 6.71 -3.22
N THR A 254 -20.74 6.17 -3.71
CA THR A 254 -19.42 6.32 -3.07
C THR A 254 -18.90 7.75 -3.19
N ILE A 255 -18.98 8.37 -4.38
CA ILE A 255 -18.51 9.75 -4.59
C ILE A 255 -19.36 10.76 -3.83
N LYS A 256 -20.69 10.57 -3.80
CA LYS A 256 -21.55 11.40 -2.94
C LYS A 256 -21.07 11.32 -1.49
N ARG A 257 -20.71 10.12 -1.02
CA ARG A 257 -20.24 9.97 0.35
C ARG A 257 -18.84 10.53 0.58
N LEU A 258 -17.96 10.46 -0.41
CA LEU A 258 -16.65 11.09 -0.38
C LEU A 258 -16.76 12.60 -0.15
N GLU A 259 -17.71 13.28 -0.79
CA GLU A 259 -17.96 14.71 -0.52
C GLU A 259 -18.37 14.98 0.94
N ASP A 260 -19.25 14.16 1.51
CA ASP A 260 -19.64 14.26 2.92
C ASP A 260 -18.45 14.02 3.87
N VAL A 261 -17.58 13.06 3.53
CA VAL A 261 -16.33 12.80 4.28
C VAL A 261 -15.38 13.99 4.18
N ARG A 262 -15.17 14.56 2.99
CA ARG A 262 -14.34 15.76 2.77
C ARG A 262 -14.83 16.95 3.58
N LEU A 263 -16.14 17.16 3.69
CA LEU A 263 -16.73 18.24 4.50
C LEU A 263 -16.48 18.04 6.00
N ARG A 264 -16.63 16.81 6.50
CA ARG A 264 -16.38 16.46 7.91
C ARG A 264 -14.89 16.53 8.27
N GLY A 265 -14.02 16.07 7.39
CA GLY A 265 -12.57 16.10 7.57
C GLY A 265 -12.01 17.52 7.61
N ARG A 266 -12.52 18.43 6.77
CA ARG A 266 -12.13 19.86 6.77
C ARG A 266 -12.41 20.57 8.10
N LYS A 267 -13.50 20.23 8.79
CA LYS A 267 -13.85 20.84 10.08
C LYS A 267 -12.89 20.46 11.22
N ARG A 268 -12.20 19.31 11.13
CA ARG A 268 -11.20 18.90 12.13
C ARG A 268 -9.85 19.58 11.96
N SER A 269 -9.59 20.24 10.82
CA SER A 269 -8.33 20.95 10.55
C SER A 269 -8.28 22.38 11.12
N MET A 270 -9.33 22.86 11.81
CA MET A 270 -9.38 24.22 12.39
C MET A 270 -8.94 24.33 13.85
N LEU A 271 -8.54 23.24 14.52
CA LEU A 271 -7.96 23.26 15.87
C LEU A 271 -6.96 22.11 16.02
N GLY A 272 -5.69 22.46 16.28
CA GLY A 272 -4.58 21.53 16.52
C GLY A 272 -3.25 22.19 16.25
#